data_AF-A0A8H9HV88-F1
#
_entry.id   AF-A0A8H9HV88-F1
#
_cell.length_a   1.000
_cell.length_b   1.000
_cell.length_c   1.000
_cell.angle_alpha   90.00
_cell.angle_beta   90.00
_cell.angle_gamma   90.00
#
_symmetry.space_group_name_H-M   'P 1'
#
loop_
_entity.id
_entity.type
_entity.pdbx_description
1 polymer ?
#
loop_
_entity_poly.entity_id
_entity_poly.type
_entity_poly.pdbx_seq_one_letter_code
_entity_poly.pdbx_strand_id
1 'polypeptide(L)'
;MTDAECTLRHLVGIDVNMAFAAGANGLNVGLGEATHVTNPVFDPKVPGSWLVDLSHVDLSRVKVGKEWVELDGSLLPSPFTPKGERPEGPAWYATPTVAYAVELGYEVRPTEAWVRRESGRYLDSWYKRLRDAYLATMADLGVEDDLTPEDFLAAMDGYKVRDPELAIVVSAVKATVKGGLGKLRERPRGEGWRPGEPWRALSRPTWRPDIRAAVISRTRINLHRKIVKHAAFTGQYPIAILSDCVVYAAGGPSPLDFLPYREGKPLPGGFKLGINPGLVKHEGTQEVLWGEEVREKFNAPELNLARYIKDGTVTDADNGE
;
A
#
# COMPACT_ATOMS: atom_id res chain seq x y z
N MET A 1 -19.19 -1.62 -9.22
CA MET A 1 -19.49 -0.24 -8.80
C MET A 1 -20.91 -0.24 -8.28
N THR A 2 -21.24 0.58 -7.30
CA THR A 2 -22.61 0.75 -6.79
C THR A 2 -23.41 1.67 -7.71
N ASP A 3 -24.73 1.63 -7.63
CA ASP A 3 -25.59 2.51 -8.43
C ASP A 3 -25.27 4.00 -8.21
N ALA A 4 -24.94 4.38 -6.97
CA ALA A 4 -24.55 5.75 -6.64
C ALA A 4 -23.23 6.16 -7.33
N GLU A 5 -22.23 5.28 -7.34
CA GLU A 5 -20.96 5.53 -8.01
C GLU A 5 -21.14 5.65 -9.53
N CYS A 6 -22.05 4.88 -10.12
CA CYS A 6 -22.39 4.98 -11.55
C CYS A 6 -23.07 6.30 -11.93
N THR A 7 -23.58 7.09 -10.98
CA THR A 7 -24.11 8.44 -11.26
C THR A 7 -23.03 9.51 -11.36
N LEU A 8 -21.79 9.20 -10.95
CA LEU A 8 -20.65 10.10 -11.02
C LEU A 8 -20.00 10.04 -12.41
N ARG A 9 -19.15 11.02 -12.72
CA ARG A 9 -18.60 11.20 -14.07
C ARG A 9 -17.20 10.62 -14.22
N HIS A 10 -16.40 10.66 -13.16
CA HIS A 10 -14.98 10.34 -13.24
C HIS A 10 -14.60 9.22 -12.28
N LEU A 11 -13.65 8.41 -12.70
CA LEU A 11 -12.83 7.54 -11.88
C LEU A 11 -11.48 8.22 -11.70
N VAL A 12 -11.10 8.53 -10.46
CA VAL A 12 -9.87 9.25 -10.14
C VAL A 12 -8.96 8.36 -9.30
N GLY A 13 -7.78 8.07 -9.84
CA GLY A 13 -6.75 7.27 -9.17
C GLY A 13 -5.79 8.14 -8.36
N ILE A 14 -5.53 7.73 -7.12
CA ILE A 14 -4.44 8.24 -6.28
C ILE A 14 -3.44 7.12 -6.00
N ASP A 15 -2.15 7.46 -6.02
CA ASP A 15 -1.07 6.51 -5.78
C ASP A 15 -0.14 7.01 -4.67
N VAL A 16 0.24 6.11 -3.75
CA VAL A 16 1.09 6.46 -2.61
C VAL A 16 2.55 6.57 -3.05
N ASN A 17 3.12 7.77 -2.96
CA ASN A 17 4.52 8.02 -3.25
C ASN A 17 5.44 7.12 -2.43
N MET A 18 6.24 6.31 -3.11
CA MET A 18 7.24 5.41 -2.52
C MET A 18 6.67 4.57 -1.35
N ALA A 19 5.48 3.99 -1.53
CA ALA A 19 4.70 3.33 -0.48
C ALA A 19 5.52 2.34 0.37
N PHE A 20 6.33 1.49 -0.28
CA PHE A 20 7.16 0.51 0.44
C PHE A 20 8.33 1.13 1.21
N ALA A 21 8.91 2.24 0.75
CA ALA A 21 9.89 2.99 1.53
C ALA A 21 9.22 3.62 2.75
N ALA A 22 8.03 4.19 2.60
CA ALA A 22 7.24 4.69 3.72
C ALA A 22 6.89 3.57 4.72
N GLY A 23 6.58 2.36 4.23
CA GLY A 23 6.36 1.17 5.06
C GLY A 23 7.62 0.73 5.84
N ALA A 24 8.81 0.94 5.28
CA ALA A 24 10.09 0.65 5.93
C ALA A 24 10.45 1.66 7.03
N ASN A 25 10.07 2.94 6.88
CA ASN A 25 10.44 4.01 7.79
C ASN A 25 9.99 3.78 9.25
N GLY A 26 10.92 3.62 10.18
CA GLY A 26 10.64 3.39 11.58
C GLY A 26 10.10 1.99 11.89
N LEU A 27 10.16 1.06 10.93
CA LEU A 27 9.70 -0.32 11.16
C LEU A 27 10.70 -1.03 12.08
N ASN A 28 10.22 -1.49 13.24
CA ASN A 28 11.01 -2.37 14.09
C ASN A 28 11.06 -3.76 13.46
N VAL A 29 12.26 -4.29 13.22
CA VAL A 29 12.47 -5.61 12.61
C VAL A 29 13.47 -6.43 13.42
N GLY A 30 13.45 -7.76 13.26
CA GLY A 30 14.41 -8.62 13.93
C GLY A 30 15.84 -8.38 13.45
N LEU A 31 16.80 -8.42 14.35
CA LEU A 31 18.23 -8.37 14.03
C LEU A 31 18.90 -9.73 14.18
N GLY A 32 18.35 -10.60 15.03
CA GLY A 32 18.88 -11.93 15.31
C GLY A 32 17.98 -13.10 14.87
N GLU A 33 18.28 -14.26 15.43
CA GLU A 33 17.59 -15.52 15.16
C GLU A 33 16.14 -15.54 15.65
N ALA A 34 15.37 -16.51 15.15
CA ALA A 34 13.96 -16.66 15.46
C ALA A 34 13.85 -17.54 16.70
N THR A 35 13.02 -17.14 17.65
CA THR A 35 12.61 -18.02 18.74
C THR A 35 11.19 -18.48 18.46
N HIS A 36 10.99 -19.79 18.37
CA HIS A 36 9.65 -20.37 18.34
C HIS A 36 9.02 -20.32 19.73
N VAL A 37 7.76 -19.92 19.79
CA VAL A 37 6.97 -19.87 21.02
C VAL A 37 5.56 -20.40 20.74
N THR A 38 5.00 -21.13 21.71
CA THR A 38 3.64 -21.68 21.65
C THR A 38 2.74 -20.96 22.63
N ASN A 39 1.47 -20.78 22.26
CA ASN A 39 0.45 -20.02 22.99
C ASN A 39 0.95 -18.64 23.52
N PRO A 40 1.64 -17.82 22.70
CA PRO A 40 2.20 -16.57 23.19
C PRO A 40 1.12 -15.50 23.40
N VAL A 41 1.34 -14.62 24.36
CA VAL A 41 0.63 -13.33 24.41
C VAL A 41 1.19 -12.43 23.31
N PHE A 42 0.30 -11.84 22.51
CA PHE A 42 0.72 -10.94 21.43
C PHE A 42 1.35 -9.65 21.99
N ASP A 43 2.54 -9.31 21.52
CA ASP A 43 3.20 -8.03 21.79
C ASP A 43 3.47 -7.31 20.45
N PRO A 44 2.81 -6.16 20.17
CA PRO A 44 3.01 -5.43 18.92
C PRO A 44 4.43 -4.83 18.77
N LYS A 45 5.24 -4.79 19.84
CA LYS A 45 6.62 -4.29 19.81
C LYS A 45 7.63 -5.35 19.36
N VAL A 46 7.27 -6.63 19.44
CA VAL A 46 8.17 -7.74 19.13
C VAL A 46 7.96 -8.17 17.67
N PRO A 47 8.94 -7.96 16.78
CA PRO A 47 8.83 -8.41 15.41
C PRO A 47 8.78 -9.93 15.32
N GLY A 48 7.93 -10.45 14.45
CA GLY A 48 7.74 -11.87 14.28
C GLY A 48 6.65 -12.23 13.27
N SER A 49 6.56 -13.52 13.04
CA SER A 49 5.47 -14.18 12.32
C SER A 49 4.57 -14.88 13.33
N TRP A 50 3.27 -14.64 13.26
CA TRP A 50 2.29 -15.09 14.25
C TRP A 50 1.22 -15.92 13.54
N LEU A 51 0.97 -17.13 14.02
CA LEU A 51 -0.15 -17.95 13.58
C LEU A 51 -1.39 -17.51 14.36
N VAL A 52 -2.32 -16.85 13.67
CA VAL A 52 -3.53 -16.26 14.28
C VAL A 52 -4.72 -16.55 13.38
N ASP A 53 -5.89 -16.80 13.96
CA ASP A 53 -7.15 -16.75 13.22
C ASP A 53 -7.67 -15.31 13.22
N LEU A 54 -7.84 -14.72 12.03
CA LEU A 54 -8.42 -13.39 11.83
C LEU A 54 -9.69 -13.45 10.99
N SER A 55 -10.26 -14.65 10.76
CA SER A 55 -11.50 -14.83 10.02
C SER A 55 -12.71 -14.19 10.72
N HIS A 56 -12.63 -13.96 12.04
CA HIS A 56 -13.68 -13.32 12.85
C HIS A 56 -13.69 -11.79 12.77
N VAL A 57 -12.68 -11.15 12.15
CA VAL A 57 -12.66 -9.69 12.01
C VAL A 57 -13.73 -9.26 11.01
N ASP A 58 -14.58 -8.31 11.43
CA ASP A 58 -15.69 -7.79 10.63
C ASP A 58 -15.45 -6.32 10.27
N LEU A 59 -15.21 -6.04 8.99
CA LEU A 59 -14.94 -4.68 8.54
C LEU A 59 -16.17 -3.76 8.52
N SER A 60 -17.38 -4.31 8.69
CA SER A 60 -18.58 -3.49 8.83
C SER A 60 -18.63 -2.74 10.16
N ARG A 61 -17.84 -3.15 11.16
CA ARG A 61 -17.80 -2.51 12.47
C ARG A 61 -16.40 -2.50 13.03
N VAL A 62 -15.71 -1.36 12.94
CA VAL A 62 -14.31 -1.25 13.36
C VAL A 62 -14.07 -0.03 14.22
N LYS A 63 -12.95 0.01 14.94
CA LYS A 63 -12.48 1.22 15.60
C LYS A 63 -11.72 2.13 14.65
N VAL A 64 -12.07 3.41 14.64
CA VAL A 64 -11.28 4.49 14.02
C VAL A 64 -10.85 5.43 15.14
N GLY A 65 -9.57 5.39 15.49
CA GLY A 65 -9.08 6.04 16.69
C GLY A 65 -9.60 5.33 17.95
N LYS A 66 -10.52 5.96 18.68
CA LYS A 66 -11.11 5.38 19.91
C LYS A 66 -12.59 5.02 19.78
N GLU A 67 -13.20 5.36 18.65
CA GLU A 67 -14.64 5.24 18.44
C GLU A 67 -14.94 4.05 17.52
N TRP A 68 -16.01 3.33 17.82
CA TRP A 68 -16.56 2.34 16.90
C TRP A 68 -17.35 3.06 15.81
N VAL A 69 -17.12 2.67 14.57
CA VAL A 69 -17.84 3.17 13.40
C VAL A 69 -18.46 1.99 12.66
N GLU A 70 -19.64 2.22 12.11
CA GLU A 70 -20.31 1.28 11.21
C GLU A 70 -19.97 1.68 9.76
N LEU A 71 -19.59 0.69 8.95
CA LEU A 71 -19.15 0.83 7.55
C LEU A 71 -19.85 -0.23 6.71
N ASP A 72 -19.85 -0.02 5.39
CA ASP A 72 -20.17 -1.09 4.46
C ASP A 72 -18.92 -1.97 4.27
N GLY A 73 -18.84 -3.02 5.09
CA GLY A 73 -17.72 -3.97 5.05
C GLY A 73 -17.60 -4.73 3.74
N SER A 74 -18.66 -4.81 2.93
CA SER A 74 -18.63 -5.50 1.62
C SER A 74 -17.90 -4.70 0.55
N LEU A 75 -17.78 -3.38 0.74
CA LEU A 75 -17.07 -2.45 -0.15
C LEU A 75 -15.62 -2.21 0.30
N LEU A 76 -15.14 -2.92 1.33
CA LEU A 76 -13.78 -2.81 1.85
C LEU A 76 -12.99 -4.10 1.62
N PRO A 77 -11.76 -4.04 1.07
CA PRO A 77 -10.93 -5.22 0.99
C PRO A 77 -10.40 -5.60 2.38
N SER A 78 -10.36 -6.89 2.68
CA SER A 78 -9.65 -7.42 3.83
C SER A 78 -8.15 -7.07 3.78
N PRO A 79 -7.59 -6.42 4.80
CA PRO A 79 -6.15 -6.15 4.88
C PRO A 79 -5.35 -7.42 5.24
N PHE A 80 -6.03 -8.50 5.58
CA PHE A 80 -5.42 -9.71 6.11
C PHE A 80 -4.98 -10.69 5.01
N THR A 81 -5.50 -10.57 3.79
CA THR A 81 -5.06 -11.41 2.67
C THR A 81 -4.40 -10.56 1.57
N PRO A 82 -3.55 -11.14 0.72
CA PRO A 82 -3.01 -10.42 -0.44
C PRO A 82 -4.07 -10.02 -1.47
N LYS A 83 -5.17 -10.77 -1.55
CA LYS A 83 -6.24 -10.57 -2.54
C LYS A 83 -7.35 -9.61 -2.08
N GLY A 84 -7.40 -9.25 -0.80
CA GLY A 84 -8.52 -8.48 -0.24
C GLY A 84 -9.71 -9.33 0.18
N GLU A 85 -9.65 -10.65 0.06
CA GLU A 85 -10.68 -11.59 0.53
C GLU A 85 -10.61 -11.76 2.06
N ARG A 86 -11.77 -12.02 2.69
CA ARG A 86 -11.83 -12.36 4.13
C ARG A 86 -11.04 -13.66 4.38
N PRO A 87 -10.20 -13.74 5.44
CA PRO A 87 -9.57 -15.00 5.81
C PRO A 87 -10.61 -16.06 6.17
N GLU A 88 -10.34 -17.31 5.83
CA GLU A 88 -11.23 -18.46 6.12
C GLU A 88 -10.79 -19.26 7.37
N GLY A 89 -9.66 -18.89 7.98
CA GLY A 89 -9.17 -19.53 9.20
C GLY A 89 -7.76 -19.05 9.59
N PRO A 90 -7.05 -19.83 10.43
CA PRO A 90 -5.71 -19.48 10.90
C PRO A 90 -4.68 -19.33 9.77
N ALA A 91 -3.87 -18.28 9.83
CA ALA A 91 -2.76 -18.06 8.91
C ALA A 91 -1.57 -17.36 9.58
N TRP A 92 -0.42 -17.38 8.91
CA TRP A 92 0.80 -16.70 9.37
C TRP A 92 0.80 -15.22 8.97
N TYR A 93 0.83 -14.34 9.96
CA TYR A 93 0.83 -12.91 9.80
C TYR A 93 2.10 -12.26 10.34
N ALA A 94 2.61 -11.25 9.65
CA ALA A 94 3.64 -10.40 10.21
C ALA A 94 3.04 -9.54 11.34
N THR A 95 3.88 -9.16 12.30
CA THR A 95 3.47 -8.36 13.48
C THR A 95 2.61 -7.14 13.16
N PRO A 96 2.89 -6.33 12.11
CA PRO A 96 2.04 -5.19 11.81
C PRO A 96 0.58 -5.61 11.53
N THR A 97 0.35 -6.72 10.81
CA THR A 97 -1.00 -7.19 10.47
C THR A 97 -1.80 -7.58 11.70
N VAL A 98 -1.18 -8.29 12.64
CA VAL A 98 -1.83 -8.67 13.90
C VAL A 98 -2.09 -7.43 14.77
N ALA A 99 -1.11 -6.51 14.84
CA ALA A 99 -1.29 -5.24 15.55
C ALA A 99 -2.44 -4.42 14.97
N TYR A 100 -2.66 -4.50 13.66
CA TYR A 100 -3.75 -3.79 13.00
C TYR A 100 -5.13 -4.39 13.30
N ALA A 101 -5.25 -5.71 13.45
CA ALA A 101 -6.50 -6.32 13.94
C ALA A 101 -6.87 -5.81 15.35
N VAL A 102 -5.88 -5.66 16.23
CA VAL A 102 -6.06 -5.06 17.56
C VAL A 102 -6.47 -3.58 17.45
N GLU A 103 -5.84 -2.82 16.55
CA GLU A 103 -6.18 -1.42 16.29
C GLU A 103 -7.64 -1.26 15.83
N LEU A 104 -8.12 -2.16 14.96
CA LEU A 104 -9.52 -2.21 14.50
C LEU A 104 -10.50 -2.60 15.62
N GLY A 105 -10.02 -2.96 16.81
CA GLY A 105 -10.84 -3.23 17.99
C GLY A 105 -11.05 -4.71 18.30
N TYR A 106 -10.38 -5.62 17.58
CA TYR A 106 -10.56 -7.06 17.72
C TYR A 106 -9.52 -7.70 18.63
N GLU A 107 -9.95 -8.72 19.38
CA GLU A 107 -9.04 -9.57 20.14
C GLU A 107 -8.27 -10.50 19.19
N VAL A 108 -6.99 -10.73 19.50
CA VAL A 108 -6.12 -11.66 18.77
C VAL A 108 -5.58 -12.71 19.75
N ARG A 109 -5.59 -13.98 19.31
CA ARG A 109 -5.11 -15.11 20.11
C ARG A 109 -4.14 -15.95 19.27
N PRO A 110 -2.85 -15.58 19.22
CA PRO A 110 -1.88 -16.37 18.49
C PRO A 110 -1.71 -17.75 19.11
N THR A 111 -1.71 -18.79 18.28
CA THR A 111 -1.45 -20.17 18.73
C THR A 111 0.04 -20.48 18.75
N GLU A 112 0.79 -19.92 17.79
CA GLU A 112 2.24 -20.06 17.68
C GLU A 112 2.86 -18.78 17.12
N ALA A 113 4.14 -18.55 17.42
CA ALA A 113 4.89 -17.48 16.79
C ALA A 113 6.37 -17.81 16.62
N TRP A 114 6.97 -17.20 15.60
CA TRP A 114 8.41 -17.08 15.43
C TRP A 114 8.80 -15.63 15.68
N VAL A 115 9.30 -15.34 16.88
CA VAL A 115 9.59 -13.98 17.34
C VAL A 115 11.08 -13.65 17.27
N ARG A 116 11.40 -12.35 17.16
CA ARG A 116 12.76 -11.81 17.11
C ARG A 116 12.95 -10.90 18.32
N ARG A 117 13.60 -11.41 19.37
CA ARG A 117 13.79 -10.66 20.62
C ARG A 117 14.76 -9.50 20.45
N GLU A 118 15.85 -9.74 19.74
CA GLU A 118 16.74 -8.68 19.29
C GLU A 118 16.11 -7.99 18.07
N SER A 119 15.80 -6.71 18.21
CA SER A 119 15.13 -5.93 17.17
C SER A 119 15.61 -4.49 17.14
N GLY A 120 15.43 -3.85 15.98
CA GLY A 120 15.76 -2.44 15.82
C GLY A 120 15.28 -1.87 14.49
N ARG A 121 15.53 -0.57 14.32
CA ARG A 121 15.15 0.20 13.11
C ARG A 121 16.19 0.05 12.00
N TYR A 122 16.39 -1.19 11.55
CA TYR A 122 17.41 -1.57 10.58
C TYR A 122 17.34 -0.79 9.25
N LEU A 123 16.12 -0.45 8.80
CA LEU A 123 15.90 0.18 7.50
C LEU A 123 15.91 1.71 7.52
N ASP A 124 16.02 2.36 8.68
CA ASP A 124 15.86 3.82 8.80
C ASP A 124 16.93 4.61 8.05
N SER A 125 18.20 4.23 8.20
CA SER A 125 19.31 4.89 7.51
C SER A 125 19.23 4.71 6.00
N TRP A 126 18.79 3.54 5.54
CA TRP A 126 18.56 3.24 4.13
C TRP A 126 17.39 4.05 3.57
N TYR A 127 16.26 4.08 4.29
CA TYR A 127 15.10 4.89 3.96
C TYR A 127 15.45 6.38 3.87
N LYS A 128 16.13 6.93 4.89
CA LYS A 128 16.48 8.35 4.95
C LYS A 128 17.31 8.76 3.74
N ARG A 129 18.36 7.99 3.40
CA ARG A 129 19.20 8.27 2.22
C ARG A 129 18.40 8.31 0.92
N LEU A 130 17.51 7.34 0.70
CA LEU A 130 16.70 7.28 -0.53
C LEU A 130 15.59 8.34 -0.56
N ARG A 131 14.98 8.65 0.59
CA ARG A 131 14.02 9.75 0.72
C ARG A 131 14.68 11.08 0.40
N ASP A 132 15.82 11.37 1.01
CA ASP A 132 16.48 12.67 0.87
C ASP A 132 16.94 12.87 -0.59
N ALA A 133 17.49 11.82 -1.24
CA ALA A 133 17.82 11.85 -2.67
C ALA A 133 16.58 12.07 -3.55
N TYR A 134 15.48 11.38 -3.24
CA TYR A 134 14.22 11.53 -3.97
C TYR A 134 13.67 12.96 -3.85
N LEU A 135 13.60 13.51 -2.64
CA LEU A 135 13.06 14.85 -2.41
C LEU A 135 13.93 15.93 -3.06
N ALA A 136 15.26 15.83 -2.94
CA ALA A 136 16.17 16.75 -3.62
C ALA A 136 15.95 16.74 -5.14
N THR A 137 15.90 15.54 -5.74
CA THR A 137 15.69 15.41 -7.20
C THR A 137 14.31 15.92 -7.63
N MET A 138 13.26 15.71 -6.82
CA MET A 138 11.92 16.22 -7.12
C MET A 138 11.86 17.76 -6.99
N ALA A 139 12.58 18.34 -6.03
CA ALA A 139 12.70 19.79 -5.89
C ALA A 139 13.44 20.40 -7.09
N ASP A 140 14.53 19.78 -7.56
CA ASP A 140 15.22 20.19 -8.79
C ASP A 140 14.31 20.10 -10.04
N LEU A 141 13.30 19.22 -10.02
CA LEU A 141 12.25 19.12 -11.04
C LEU A 141 11.06 20.10 -10.82
N GLY A 142 11.16 21.00 -9.84
CA GLY A 142 10.14 21.99 -9.50
C GLY A 142 8.95 21.44 -8.72
N VAL A 143 9.11 20.33 -7.99
CA VAL A 143 8.10 19.76 -7.09
C VAL A 143 8.61 19.79 -5.66
N GLU A 144 8.37 20.93 -4.99
CA GLU A 144 8.72 21.13 -3.58
C GLU A 144 7.76 20.38 -2.64
N ASP A 145 8.16 20.20 -1.37
CA ASP A 145 7.47 19.30 -0.44
C ASP A 145 6.43 19.99 0.48
N ASP A 146 6.31 21.30 0.38
CA ASP A 146 5.40 22.18 1.13
C ASP A 146 4.39 22.94 0.24
N LEU A 147 4.26 22.54 -1.03
CA LEU A 147 3.27 23.08 -1.97
C LEU A 147 1.83 22.94 -1.44
N THR A 148 0.97 23.91 -1.80
CA THR A 148 -0.47 23.75 -1.64
C THR A 148 -0.99 22.56 -2.47
N PRO A 149 -2.13 21.95 -2.15
CA PRO A 149 -2.65 20.83 -2.92
C PRO A 149 -2.81 21.13 -4.41
N GLU A 150 -3.31 22.31 -4.75
CA GLU A 150 -3.49 22.80 -6.11
C GLU A 150 -2.14 23.01 -6.81
N ASP A 151 -1.20 23.69 -6.15
CA ASP A 151 0.15 23.91 -6.70
C ASP A 151 0.92 22.60 -6.86
N PHE A 152 0.72 21.64 -5.95
CA PHE A 152 1.32 20.31 -6.06
C PHE A 152 0.80 19.55 -7.28
N LEU A 153 -0.51 19.59 -7.56
CA LEU A 153 -1.07 18.97 -8.75
C LEU A 153 -0.52 19.61 -10.03
N ALA A 154 -0.48 20.95 -10.08
CA ALA A 154 0.10 21.68 -11.20
C ALA A 154 1.61 21.39 -11.37
N ALA A 155 2.36 21.33 -10.27
CA ALA A 155 3.79 21.02 -10.28
C ALA A 155 4.07 19.57 -10.71
N MET A 156 3.18 18.63 -10.40
CA MET A 156 3.30 17.23 -10.84
C MET A 156 2.94 17.05 -12.31
N ASP A 157 2.13 17.93 -12.90
CA ASP A 157 1.78 17.82 -14.32
C ASP A 157 3.00 18.04 -15.23
N GLY A 158 3.23 17.08 -16.13
CA GLY A 158 4.35 17.10 -17.06
C GLY A 158 5.75 17.16 -16.44
N TYR A 159 5.92 16.96 -15.13
CA TYR A 159 7.18 17.26 -14.42
C TYR A 159 8.42 16.57 -15.02
N LYS A 160 8.25 15.37 -15.59
CA LYS A 160 9.33 14.58 -16.21
C LYS A 160 9.87 15.19 -17.52
N VAL A 161 9.11 16.07 -18.18
CA VAL A 161 9.52 16.70 -19.45
C VAL A 161 10.47 17.88 -19.20
N ARG A 162 10.46 18.43 -17.98
CA ARG A 162 11.29 19.60 -17.61
C ARG A 162 12.78 19.28 -17.67
N ASP A 163 13.15 18.11 -17.16
CA ASP A 163 14.51 17.58 -17.25
C ASP A 163 14.47 16.04 -17.35
N PRO A 164 14.71 15.48 -18.56
CA PRO A 164 14.72 14.04 -18.77
C PRO A 164 15.81 13.29 -18.00
N GLU A 165 16.95 13.92 -17.73
CA GLU A 165 18.06 13.29 -17.00
C GLU A 165 17.70 13.15 -15.51
N LEU A 166 17.15 14.19 -14.91
CA LEU A 166 16.63 14.13 -13.53
C LEU A 166 15.44 13.17 -13.42
N ALA A 167 14.59 13.05 -14.46
CA ALA A 167 13.52 12.06 -14.48
C ALA A 167 14.05 10.60 -14.45
N ILE A 168 15.21 10.35 -15.09
CA ILE A 168 15.92 9.06 -14.99
C ILE A 168 16.44 8.86 -13.56
N VAL A 169 17.02 9.88 -12.93
CA VAL A 169 17.50 9.81 -11.54
C VAL A 169 16.36 9.46 -10.57
N VAL A 170 15.20 10.13 -10.67
CA VAL A 170 14.01 9.79 -9.88
C VAL A 170 13.61 8.32 -10.07
N SER A 171 13.63 7.85 -11.32
CA SER A 171 13.29 6.47 -11.66
C SER A 171 14.29 5.48 -11.05
N ALA A 172 15.59 5.80 -11.05
CA ALA A 172 16.64 4.99 -10.45
C ALA A 172 16.52 4.91 -8.92
N VAL A 173 16.21 6.02 -8.25
CA VAL A 173 15.95 6.04 -6.79
C VAL A 173 14.75 5.15 -6.45
N LYS A 174 13.63 5.30 -7.18
CA LYS A 174 12.44 4.45 -7.00
C LYS A 174 12.74 2.97 -7.26
N ALA A 175 13.51 2.67 -8.31
CA ALA A 175 13.93 1.31 -8.62
C ALA A 175 14.83 0.71 -7.52
N THR A 176 15.68 1.51 -6.88
CA THR A 176 16.53 1.07 -5.77
C THR A 176 15.71 0.69 -4.54
N VAL A 177 14.63 1.42 -4.24
CA VAL A 177 13.67 1.02 -3.19
C VAL A 177 13.03 -0.33 -3.51
N LYS A 178 12.41 -0.45 -4.69
CA LYS A 178 11.69 -1.67 -5.11
C LYS A 178 12.63 -2.87 -5.20
N GLY A 179 13.78 -2.69 -5.84
CA GLY A 179 14.81 -3.71 -6.01
C GLY A 179 15.44 -4.14 -4.70
N GLY A 180 15.80 -3.18 -3.83
CA GLY A 180 16.40 -3.45 -2.52
C GLY A 180 15.50 -4.31 -1.64
N LEU A 181 14.22 -3.94 -1.51
CA LEU A 181 13.23 -4.74 -0.78
C LEU A 181 12.93 -6.08 -1.46
N GLY A 182 12.96 -6.13 -2.78
CA GLY A 182 12.85 -7.38 -3.55
C GLY A 182 13.97 -8.37 -3.23
N LYS A 183 15.20 -7.89 -3.06
CA LYS A 183 16.38 -8.73 -2.77
C LYS A 183 16.32 -9.40 -1.39
N LEU A 184 15.60 -8.83 -0.42
CA LEU A 184 15.37 -9.43 0.89
C LEU A 184 14.65 -10.79 0.82
N ARG A 185 13.91 -11.06 -0.26
CA ARG A 185 13.34 -12.38 -0.58
C ARG A 185 13.49 -12.64 -2.07
N GLU A 186 14.73 -12.68 -2.53
CA GLU A 186 14.99 -13.08 -3.91
C GLU A 186 14.61 -14.56 -4.10
N ARG A 187 13.69 -14.81 -5.04
CA ARG A 187 13.33 -16.12 -5.56
C ARG A 187 14.43 -16.63 -6.52
N PRO A 188 14.49 -17.93 -6.83
CA PRO A 188 15.38 -18.41 -7.88
C PRO A 188 15.05 -17.68 -9.20
N ARG A 189 16.08 -17.14 -9.87
CA ARG A 189 15.98 -16.46 -11.17
C ARG A 189 17.13 -16.94 -12.07
N GLY A 190 16.83 -17.12 -13.36
CA GLY A 190 17.82 -17.42 -14.40
C GLY A 190 17.69 -18.80 -15.02
N GLU A 191 18.13 -18.91 -16.28
CA GLU A 191 18.31 -20.18 -16.99
C GLU A 191 19.34 -21.04 -16.24
N GLY A 192 18.96 -22.26 -15.89
CA GLY A 192 19.87 -23.24 -15.27
C GLY A 192 19.62 -23.57 -13.80
N TRP A 193 18.74 -22.86 -13.08
CA TRP A 193 18.25 -23.38 -11.79
C TRP A 193 17.35 -24.59 -12.03
N ARG A 194 17.61 -25.70 -11.32
CA ARG A 194 16.81 -26.91 -11.40
C ARG A 194 15.98 -27.10 -10.13
N PRO A 195 14.71 -27.54 -10.23
CA PRO A 195 13.93 -27.96 -9.07
C PRO A 195 14.72 -28.96 -8.21
N GLY A 196 14.78 -28.70 -6.89
CA GLY A 196 15.53 -29.50 -5.92
C GLY A 196 16.86 -28.88 -5.46
N GLU A 197 17.40 -27.89 -6.18
CA GLU A 197 18.64 -27.21 -5.75
C GLU A 197 18.35 -25.98 -4.85
N PRO A 198 19.18 -25.73 -3.81
CA PRO A 198 19.03 -24.57 -2.95
C PRO A 198 19.24 -23.27 -3.73
N TRP A 199 18.44 -22.25 -3.45
CA TRP A 199 18.55 -20.98 -4.15
C TRP A 199 19.83 -20.28 -3.75
N ARG A 200 20.57 -19.72 -4.71
CA ARG A 200 21.78 -18.91 -4.43
C ARG A 200 21.52 -17.73 -3.47
N ALA A 201 20.27 -17.26 -3.38
CA ALA A 201 19.90 -16.18 -2.48
C ALA A 201 19.87 -16.61 -1.00
N LEU A 202 19.59 -17.88 -0.70
CA LEU A 202 19.45 -18.37 0.69
C LEU A 202 20.74 -18.25 1.50
N SER A 203 21.91 -18.25 0.85
CA SER A 203 23.21 -18.09 1.50
C SER A 203 23.61 -16.64 1.73
N ARG A 204 22.82 -15.66 1.26
CA ARG A 204 23.16 -14.25 1.43
C ARG A 204 22.77 -13.78 2.83
N PRO A 205 23.65 -13.08 3.56
CA PRO A 205 23.31 -12.48 4.85
C PRO A 205 22.12 -11.50 4.78
N THR A 206 21.88 -10.93 3.60
CA THR A 206 20.77 -9.99 3.33
C THR A 206 19.46 -10.68 2.94
N TRP A 207 19.41 -12.01 2.86
CA TRP A 207 18.17 -12.74 2.64
C TRP A 207 17.35 -12.77 3.93
N ARG A 208 16.40 -11.84 4.01
CA ARG A 208 15.57 -11.55 5.18
C ARG A 208 14.11 -11.46 4.77
N PRO A 209 13.48 -12.61 4.44
CA PRO A 209 12.09 -12.63 3.98
C PRO A 209 11.11 -12.10 5.03
N ASP A 210 11.47 -12.21 6.30
CA ASP A 210 10.72 -11.68 7.44
C ASP A 210 10.67 -10.15 7.44
N ILE A 211 11.79 -9.48 7.15
CA ILE A 211 11.83 -8.01 6.98
C ILE A 211 10.95 -7.60 5.80
N ARG A 212 11.08 -8.28 4.65
CA ARG A 212 10.24 -7.98 3.47
C ARG A 212 8.75 -8.14 3.78
N ALA A 213 8.37 -9.23 4.45
CA ALA A 213 6.98 -9.49 4.82
C ALA A 213 6.43 -8.40 5.75
N ALA A 214 7.22 -7.97 6.74
CA ALA A 214 6.83 -6.88 7.65
C ALA A 214 6.67 -5.54 6.93
N VAL A 215 7.54 -5.20 5.97
CA VAL A 215 7.41 -3.97 5.15
C VAL A 215 6.14 -4.01 4.30
N ILE A 216 5.86 -5.12 3.61
CA ILE A 216 4.65 -5.27 2.79
C ILE A 216 3.39 -5.20 3.66
N SER A 217 3.39 -5.91 4.79
CA SER A 217 2.31 -5.89 5.77
C SER A 217 2.03 -4.46 6.24
N ARG A 218 3.06 -3.72 6.68
CA ARG A 218 2.91 -2.33 7.13
C ARG A 218 2.45 -1.39 6.02
N THR A 219 2.92 -1.59 4.79
CA THR A 219 2.49 -0.79 3.63
C THR A 219 0.98 -0.97 3.39
N ARG A 220 0.51 -2.22 3.36
CA ARG A 220 -0.91 -2.56 3.18
C ARG A 220 -1.78 -1.96 4.29
N ILE A 221 -1.34 -2.09 5.55
CA ILE A 221 -2.07 -1.57 6.71
C ILE A 221 -2.16 -0.06 6.69
N ASN A 222 -1.06 0.62 6.33
CA ASN A 222 -1.05 2.08 6.23
C ASN A 222 -2.03 2.57 5.17
N LEU A 223 -2.13 1.86 4.05
CA LEU A 223 -3.12 2.16 3.01
C LEU A 223 -4.54 1.88 3.51
N HIS A 224 -4.80 0.69 4.04
CA HIS A 224 -6.13 0.31 4.54
C HIS A 224 -6.63 1.24 5.64
N ARG A 225 -5.75 1.67 6.56
CA ARG A 225 -6.08 2.67 7.59
C ARG A 225 -6.60 3.97 6.99
N LYS A 226 -6.00 4.45 5.90
CA LYS A 226 -6.44 5.66 5.20
C LYS A 226 -7.76 5.44 4.47
N ILE A 227 -7.96 4.27 3.86
CA ILE A 227 -9.22 3.88 3.22
C ILE A 227 -10.36 3.85 4.22
N VAL A 228 -10.21 3.10 5.33
CA VAL A 228 -11.22 3.03 6.40
C VAL A 228 -11.53 4.42 6.96
N LYS A 229 -10.50 5.23 7.19
CA LYS A 229 -10.69 6.59 7.69
C LYS A 229 -11.39 7.51 6.68
N HIS A 230 -11.11 7.32 5.39
CA HIS A 230 -11.79 8.05 4.32
C HIS A 230 -13.27 7.65 4.28
N ALA A 231 -13.57 6.35 4.20
CA ALA A 231 -14.94 5.83 4.18
C ALA A 231 -15.74 6.27 5.42
N ALA A 232 -15.15 6.20 6.62
CA ALA A 232 -15.78 6.65 7.85
C ALA A 232 -16.10 8.15 7.86
N PHE A 233 -15.33 8.97 7.13
CA PHE A 233 -15.49 10.43 7.12
C PHE A 233 -16.38 10.92 5.97
N THR A 234 -16.26 10.32 4.79
CA THR A 234 -16.93 10.79 3.56
C THR A 234 -18.11 9.91 3.14
N GLY A 235 -18.20 8.67 3.65
CA GLY A 235 -19.11 7.65 3.15
C GLY A 235 -18.71 7.07 1.78
N GLN A 236 -17.55 7.46 1.23
CA GLN A 236 -17.08 6.99 -0.07
C GLN A 236 -16.14 5.80 0.06
N TYR A 237 -16.30 4.83 -0.84
CA TYR A 237 -15.53 3.60 -0.87
C TYR A 237 -14.68 3.51 -2.14
N PRO A 238 -13.56 2.76 -2.09
CA PRO A 238 -12.71 2.58 -3.25
C PRO A 238 -13.38 1.67 -4.30
N ILE A 239 -13.34 2.09 -5.56
CA ILE A 239 -13.81 1.30 -6.71
C ILE A 239 -12.82 0.17 -7.04
N ALA A 240 -11.54 0.47 -6.91
CA ALA A 240 -10.46 -0.45 -7.26
C ALA A 240 -9.21 -0.11 -6.46
N ILE A 241 -8.45 -1.15 -6.09
CA ILE A 241 -7.19 -1.02 -5.36
C ILE A 241 -6.18 -1.97 -5.99
N LEU A 242 -4.99 -1.46 -6.29
CA LEU A 242 -3.88 -2.27 -6.77
C LEU A 242 -2.59 -1.81 -6.09
N SER A 243 -2.06 -2.63 -5.18
CA SER A 243 -0.84 -2.34 -4.41
C SER A 243 -0.94 -1.04 -3.59
N ASP A 244 -0.55 0.08 -4.18
CA ASP A 244 -0.44 1.43 -3.63
C ASP A 244 -1.32 2.46 -4.35
N CYS A 245 -2.03 2.03 -5.40
CA CYS A 245 -3.02 2.81 -6.13
C CYS A 245 -4.43 2.51 -5.63
N VAL A 246 -5.24 3.56 -5.45
CA VAL A 246 -6.65 3.50 -5.05
C VAL A 246 -7.47 4.39 -5.97
N VAL A 247 -8.58 3.88 -6.50
CA VAL A 247 -9.48 4.60 -7.40
C VAL A 247 -10.79 4.89 -6.68
N TYR A 248 -11.26 6.13 -6.77
CA TYR A 248 -12.58 6.55 -6.29
C TYR A 248 -13.41 7.10 -7.45
N ALA A 249 -14.73 6.94 -7.36
CA ALA A 249 -15.65 7.67 -8.22
C ALA A 249 -15.81 9.11 -7.70
N ALA A 250 -15.79 10.09 -8.59
CA ALA A 250 -15.83 11.51 -8.22
C ALA A 250 -16.66 12.35 -9.20
N GLY A 251 -17.19 13.47 -8.71
CA GLY A 251 -17.93 14.44 -9.53
C GLY A 251 -17.03 15.17 -10.54
N GLY A 252 -15.78 15.42 -10.17
CA GLY A 252 -14.77 16.05 -11.02
C GLY A 252 -13.53 15.16 -11.23
N PRO A 253 -12.60 15.58 -12.11
CA PRO A 253 -11.48 14.77 -12.55
C PRO A 253 -10.26 14.79 -11.62
N SER A 254 -10.28 15.56 -10.53
CA SER A 254 -9.13 15.79 -9.66
C SER A 254 -9.26 15.00 -8.36
N PRO A 255 -8.13 14.60 -7.72
CA PRO A 255 -8.18 14.08 -6.36
C PRO A 255 -8.84 15.04 -5.36
N LEU A 256 -8.79 16.36 -5.61
CA LEU A 256 -9.45 17.35 -4.77
C LEU A 256 -10.99 17.26 -4.79
N ASP A 257 -11.56 16.58 -5.79
CA ASP A 257 -13.02 16.41 -5.90
C ASP A 257 -13.57 15.34 -4.94
N PHE A 258 -12.70 14.52 -4.34
CA PHE A 258 -13.12 13.52 -3.35
C PHE A 258 -12.29 13.53 -2.07
N LEU A 259 -11.04 14.02 -2.08
CA LEU A 259 -10.23 14.12 -0.89
C LEU A 259 -10.78 15.21 0.06
N PRO A 260 -11.09 14.86 1.33
CA PRO A 260 -11.70 15.81 2.27
C PRO A 260 -10.66 16.81 2.79
N TYR A 261 -10.52 17.93 2.09
CA TYR A 261 -9.76 19.09 2.53
C TYR A 261 -10.68 20.15 3.15
N ARG A 262 -10.20 20.82 4.20
CA ARG A 262 -10.84 21.99 4.80
C ARG A 262 -9.79 23.06 5.06
N GLU A 263 -9.99 24.26 4.51
CA GLU A 263 -9.04 25.38 4.66
C GLU A 263 -7.59 24.96 4.30
N GLY A 264 -7.44 24.22 3.19
CA GLY A 264 -6.15 23.70 2.70
C GLY A 264 -5.56 22.54 3.53
N LYS A 265 -6.24 22.08 4.58
CA LYS A 265 -5.76 20.97 5.43
C LYS A 265 -6.47 19.66 5.10
N PRO A 266 -5.74 18.54 4.93
CA PRO A 266 -6.35 17.24 4.70
C PRO A 266 -6.97 16.69 5.99
N LEU A 267 -7.87 15.71 5.85
CA LEU A 267 -8.32 14.87 6.96
C LEU A 267 -7.12 14.32 7.75
N PRO A 268 -6.99 14.60 9.06
CA PRO A 268 -5.87 14.14 9.85
C PRO A 268 -5.70 12.62 9.77
N GLY A 269 -4.53 12.12 9.38
CA GLY A 269 -4.27 10.68 9.23
C GLY A 269 -4.98 10.01 8.05
N GLY A 270 -5.67 10.77 7.19
CA GLY A 270 -6.21 10.32 5.92
C GLY A 270 -5.20 10.42 4.79
N PHE A 271 -5.70 10.44 3.56
CA PHE A 271 -4.90 10.76 2.38
C PHE A 271 -4.55 12.25 2.38
N LYS A 272 -3.32 12.57 1.97
CA LYS A 272 -2.80 13.92 1.81
C LYS A 272 -2.00 13.96 0.52
N LEU A 273 -2.30 14.93 -0.34
CA LEU A 273 -1.51 15.25 -1.52
C LEU A 273 -0.13 15.79 -1.11
N GLY A 274 0.90 15.35 -1.83
CA GLY A 274 2.26 15.83 -1.66
C GLY A 274 3.30 14.78 -2.06
N ILE A 275 4.55 15.23 -2.26
CA ILE A 275 5.59 14.38 -2.81
C ILE A 275 6.24 13.45 -1.78
N ASN A 276 6.23 13.81 -0.49
CA ASN A 276 6.86 13.05 0.57
C ASN A 276 6.43 11.56 0.58
N PRO A 277 7.36 10.60 0.83
CA PRO A 277 7.01 9.18 0.88
C PRO A 277 5.85 8.89 1.85
N GLY A 278 4.83 8.18 1.37
CA GLY A 278 3.62 7.88 2.12
C GLY A 278 2.48 8.90 1.91
N LEU A 279 2.73 10.03 1.25
CA LEU A 279 1.67 10.91 0.72
C LEU A 279 1.19 10.43 -0.65
N VAL A 280 0.10 10.98 -1.16
CA VAL A 280 -0.46 10.56 -2.45
C VAL A 280 -0.21 11.58 -3.56
N LYS A 281 -0.14 11.09 -4.79
CA LYS A 281 -0.21 11.87 -6.03
C LYS A 281 -1.41 11.44 -6.86
N HIS A 282 -1.82 12.29 -7.78
CA HIS A 282 -2.74 11.91 -8.85
C HIS A 282 -2.05 10.88 -9.75
N GLU A 283 -2.68 9.72 -9.94
CA GLU A 283 -2.15 8.68 -10.83
C GLU A 283 -2.76 8.75 -12.22
N GLY A 284 -4.04 9.11 -12.32
CA GLY A 284 -4.76 9.29 -13.57
C GLY A 284 -6.26 9.44 -13.34
N THR A 285 -6.96 9.85 -14.38
CA THR A 285 -8.42 10.01 -14.38
C THR A 285 -9.00 9.45 -15.66
N GLN A 286 -10.09 8.71 -15.53
CA GLN A 286 -10.90 8.22 -16.64
C GLN A 286 -12.37 8.55 -16.39
N GLU A 287 -13.21 8.43 -17.41
CA GLU A 287 -14.66 8.51 -17.22
C GLU A 287 -15.18 7.22 -16.57
N VAL A 288 -16.29 7.31 -15.83
CA VAL A 288 -16.97 6.11 -15.28
C VAL A 288 -17.41 5.17 -16.41
N LEU A 289 -17.90 5.73 -17.53
CA LEU A 289 -18.29 4.96 -18.71
C LEU A 289 -17.13 4.16 -19.30
N TRP A 290 -15.91 4.73 -19.34
CA TRP A 290 -14.72 3.99 -19.76
C TRP A 290 -14.51 2.72 -18.90
N GLY A 291 -14.73 2.81 -17.59
CA GLY A 291 -14.53 1.68 -16.69
C GLY A 291 -15.50 0.52 -16.97
N GLU A 292 -16.76 0.83 -17.26
CA GLU A 292 -17.78 -0.16 -17.62
C GLU A 292 -17.55 -0.72 -19.03
N GLU A 293 -17.27 0.15 -20.01
CA GLU A 293 -16.95 -0.25 -21.38
C GLU A 293 -15.75 -1.19 -21.45
N VAL A 294 -14.71 -0.93 -20.65
CA VAL A 294 -13.53 -1.81 -20.58
C VAL A 294 -13.92 -3.19 -20.04
N ARG A 295 -14.69 -3.27 -18.95
CA ARG A 295 -15.09 -4.56 -18.37
C ARG A 295 -15.95 -5.36 -19.33
N GLU A 296 -16.87 -4.70 -20.04
CA GLU A 296 -17.72 -5.32 -21.06
C GLU A 296 -16.89 -5.80 -22.26
N LYS A 297 -16.04 -4.94 -22.82
CA LYS A 297 -15.22 -5.23 -24.01
C LYS A 297 -14.30 -6.44 -23.82
N PHE A 298 -13.71 -6.59 -22.64
CA PHE A 298 -12.81 -7.71 -22.32
C PHE A 298 -13.52 -8.89 -21.62
N ASN A 299 -14.85 -8.84 -21.47
CA ASN A 299 -15.65 -9.83 -20.74
C ASN A 299 -15.04 -10.17 -19.36
N ALA A 300 -14.57 -9.13 -18.67
CA ALA A 300 -13.78 -9.23 -17.44
C ALA A 300 -14.41 -8.36 -16.34
N PRO A 301 -15.53 -8.79 -15.74
CA PRO A 301 -16.21 -8.02 -14.70
C PRO A 301 -15.31 -7.74 -13.48
N GLU A 302 -14.38 -8.65 -13.20
CA GLU A 302 -13.39 -8.56 -12.12
C GLU A 302 -12.14 -7.75 -12.49
N LEU A 303 -12.11 -7.10 -13.66
CA LEU A 303 -10.96 -6.31 -14.08
C LEU A 303 -10.72 -5.18 -13.06
N ASN A 304 -9.49 -5.14 -12.56
CA ASN A 304 -9.06 -4.12 -11.60
C ASN A 304 -8.67 -2.83 -12.33
N LEU A 305 -9.59 -1.87 -12.36
CA LEU A 305 -9.45 -0.59 -13.08
C LEU A 305 -8.24 0.24 -12.63
N ALA A 306 -7.74 0.04 -11.39
CA ALA A 306 -6.54 0.72 -10.89
C ALA A 306 -5.28 0.41 -11.73
N ARG A 307 -5.26 -0.73 -12.45
CA ARG A 307 -4.16 -1.11 -13.35
C ARG A 307 -4.03 -0.17 -14.55
N TYR A 308 -5.13 0.37 -15.04
CA TYR A 308 -5.20 1.13 -16.29
C TYR A 308 -5.61 2.58 -16.10
N ILE A 309 -5.85 3.01 -14.85
CA ILE A 309 -6.35 4.37 -14.55
C ILE A 309 -5.43 5.48 -15.06
N LYS A 310 -4.13 5.19 -15.17
CA LYS A 310 -3.09 6.15 -15.56
C LYS A 310 -3.26 6.69 -16.99
N ASP A 311 -3.48 5.80 -17.94
CA ASP A 311 -3.46 6.09 -19.38
C ASP A 311 -4.69 5.56 -20.13
N GLY A 312 -5.60 4.88 -19.44
CA GLY A 312 -6.83 4.32 -20.00
C GLY A 312 -6.59 3.18 -20.99
N THR A 313 -5.35 2.74 -21.18
CA THR A 313 -4.98 1.82 -22.26
C THR A 313 -4.95 0.38 -21.75
N VAL A 314 -5.91 -0.42 -22.21
CA VAL A 314 -6.00 -1.85 -21.86
C VAL A 314 -5.42 -2.68 -23.00
N THR A 315 -4.28 -3.34 -22.76
CA THR A 315 -3.70 -4.31 -23.69
C THR A 315 -4.23 -5.71 -23.38
N ASP A 316 -4.61 -6.45 -24.42
CA ASP A 316 -5.11 -7.83 -24.29
C ASP A 316 -4.10 -8.77 -23.62
N ALA A 317 -4.65 -9.68 -22.81
CA ALA A 317 -4.00 -10.74 -22.01
C ALA A 317 -3.26 -10.31 -20.72
N ASP A 318 -3.84 -10.70 -19.58
CA ASP A 318 -3.15 -10.72 -18.27
C ASP A 318 -3.05 -12.17 -17.76
N ASN A 319 -1.85 -12.56 -17.34
CA ASN A 319 -1.53 -13.88 -16.79
C ASN A 319 -1.57 -13.91 -15.25
N GLY A 320 -2.18 -12.91 -14.61
CA GLY A 320 -2.50 -12.95 -13.19
C GLY A 320 -1.30 -12.94 -12.24
N GLU A 321 -0.20 -12.25 -12.59
CA GLU A 321 0.90 -11.95 -11.65
C GLU A 321 0.87 -10.52 -11.10
#